data_AF-A0A2V9TKR8-F1
#
_entry.id   AF-A0A2V9TKR8-F1
#
_cell.length_a   1.000
_cell.length_b   1.000
_cell.length_c   1.000
_cell.angle_alpha   90.00
_cell.angle_beta   90.00
_cell.angle_gamma   90.00
#
_symmetry.space_group_name_H-M   'P 1'
#
loop_
_entity.id
_entity.type
_entity.pdbx_description
1 polymer ?
#
loop_
_entity_poly.entity_id
_entity_poly.type
_entity_poly.pdbx_seq_one_letter_code
_entity_poly.pdbx_strand_id
1 'polypeptide(L)'
;MRDESKGSFALIRYNLRTYVSGGVVAIIKGKSNAETTLKSLEGQQSSEDRHEGWRYFLEKTDLKAGMDPQEATSLRQVNLELRESQA
;
A
#
# COMPACT_ATOMS: atom_id res chain seq x y z
N MET A 1 23.01 1.56 4.59
CA MET A 1 21.98 2.17 3.71
C MET A 1 21.40 1.02 2.87
N ARG A 2 20.16 0.55 3.12
CA ARG A 2 19.56 -0.48 2.25
C ARG A 2 19.25 0.20 0.92
N ASP A 3 19.62 -0.45 -0.17
CA ASP A 3 19.32 0.02 -1.52
C ASP A 3 17.79 0.01 -1.73
N GLU A 4 17.15 1.18 -1.55
CA GLU A 4 15.70 1.34 -1.68
C GLU A 4 15.22 1.18 -3.13
N SER A 5 16.14 1.10 -4.11
CA SER A 5 15.82 0.76 -5.50
C SER A 5 15.52 -0.73 -5.69
N LYS A 6 16.01 -1.59 -4.79
CA LYS A 6 15.82 -3.05 -4.84
C LYS A 6 14.62 -3.54 -4.03
N GLY A 7 14.11 -2.72 -3.12
CA GLY A 7 12.95 -3.07 -2.28
C GLY A 7 11.63 -3.06 -3.04
N SER A 8 10.65 -3.80 -2.54
CA SER A 8 9.25 -3.68 -2.94
C SER A 8 8.48 -2.80 -1.96
N PHE A 9 7.48 -2.08 -2.47
CA PHE A 9 6.60 -1.23 -1.69
C PHE A 9 5.15 -1.55 -2.05
N ALA A 10 4.34 -1.81 -1.03
CA ALA A 10 2.91 -1.91 -1.14
C ALA A 10 2.31 -0.51 -1.12
N LEU A 11 1.56 -0.16 -2.17
CA LEU A 11 0.71 1.01 -2.16
C LEU A 11 -0.67 0.58 -1.67
N ILE A 12 -1.14 1.19 -0.59
CA ILE A 12 -2.33 0.76 0.15
C ILE A 12 -3.32 1.91 0.21
N ARG A 13 -4.60 1.63 -0.04
CA ARG A 13 -5.69 2.58 0.17
C ARG A 13 -6.22 2.42 1.59
N TYR A 14 -6.53 3.53 2.24
CA TYR A 14 -7.12 3.53 3.58
C TYR A 14 -8.05 4.72 3.76
N ASN A 15 -8.98 4.63 4.69
CA ASN A 15 -9.83 5.75 5.05
C ASN A 15 -9.30 6.40 6.33
N LEU A 16 -8.90 7.67 6.24
CA LEU A 16 -8.34 8.43 7.36
C LEU A 16 -9.37 8.72 8.46
N ARG A 17 -10.67 8.75 8.12
CA ARG A 17 -11.76 9.08 9.06
C ARG A 17 -12.26 7.84 9.81
N THR A 18 -12.34 6.70 9.13
CA THR A 18 -12.91 5.46 9.69
C THR A 18 -11.86 4.42 10.05
N TYR A 19 -10.59 4.65 9.70
CA TYR A 19 -9.47 3.72 9.87
C TYR A 19 -9.65 2.39 9.14
N VAL A 20 -10.61 2.32 8.19
CA VAL A 20 -10.83 1.15 7.36
C VAL A 20 -9.73 1.05 6.30
N SER A 21 -9.13 -0.14 6.18
CA SER A 21 -8.24 -0.46 5.07
C SER A 21 -9.06 -0.70 3.79
N GLY A 22 -8.66 -0.04 2.70
CA GLY A 22 -9.14 -0.32 1.35
C GLY A 22 -8.31 -1.39 0.62
N GLY A 23 -7.31 -1.96 1.30
CA GLY A 23 -6.45 -3.00 0.76
C GLY A 23 -5.26 -2.48 -0.04
N VAL A 24 -4.41 -3.41 -0.47
CA VAL A 24 -3.31 -3.16 -1.39
C VAL A 24 -3.88 -2.84 -2.77
N VAL A 25 -3.32 -1.84 -3.42
CA VAL A 25 -3.70 -1.39 -4.76
C VAL A 25 -2.63 -1.77 -5.78
N ALA A 26 -1.36 -1.83 -5.36
CA ALA A 26 -0.25 -2.30 -6.18
C ALA A 26 0.97 -2.68 -5.31
N ILE A 27 1.80 -3.61 -5.79
CA ILE A 27 3.16 -3.83 -5.27
C ILE A 27 4.18 -3.34 -6.31
N ILE A 28 4.98 -2.35 -5.93
CA ILE A 28 5.86 -1.61 -6.84
C ILE A 28 7.31 -1.83 -6.43
N LYS A 29 8.18 -2.10 -7.41
CA LYS A 29 9.62 -2.19 -7.19
C LYS A 29 10.26 -0.81 -7.19
N GLY A 30 11.06 -0.55 -6.16
CA GLY A 30 11.84 0.67 -6.00
C GLY A 30 11.01 1.82 -5.44
N LYS A 31 11.57 2.53 -4.46
CA LYS A 31 10.88 3.62 -3.75
C LYS A 31 10.46 4.78 -4.66
N SER A 32 11.35 5.23 -5.53
CA SER A 32 11.06 6.37 -6.43
C SER A 32 9.89 6.08 -7.38
N ASN A 33 9.79 4.84 -7.89
CA ASN A 33 8.66 4.41 -8.69
C ASN A 33 7.38 4.41 -7.85
N ALA A 34 7.45 3.88 -6.63
CA ALA A 34 6.31 3.82 -5.72
C ALA A 34 5.79 5.22 -5.35
N GLU A 35 6.68 6.18 -5.05
CA GLU A 35 6.34 7.57 -4.78
C GLU A 35 5.73 8.28 -5.99
N THR A 36 6.24 7.99 -7.19
CA THR A 36 5.69 8.54 -8.44
C THR A 36 4.27 8.02 -8.67
N THR A 37 4.04 6.73 -8.50
CA THR A 37 2.70 6.12 -8.63
C THR A 37 1.75 6.63 -7.56
N LEU A 38 2.22 6.81 -6.32
CA LEU A 38 1.42 7.41 -5.24
C LEU A 38 0.90 8.79 -5.64
N LYS A 39 1.79 9.69 -6.09
CA LYS A 39 1.40 11.03 -6.53
C LYS A 39 0.44 11.02 -7.71
N SER A 40 0.61 10.09 -8.65
CA SER A 40 -0.31 9.92 -9.78
C SER A 40 -1.72 9.55 -9.29
N LEU A 41 -1.82 8.57 -8.38
CA LEU A 41 -3.10 8.12 -7.84
C LEU A 41 -3.78 9.22 -7.01
N GLU A 42 -3.02 9.94 -6.18
CA GLU A 42 -3.54 11.08 -5.42
C GLU A 42 -4.05 12.20 -6.34
N GLY A 43 -3.37 12.45 -7.46
CA GLY A 43 -3.78 13.43 -8.48
C GLY A 43 -5.03 12.99 -9.25
N GLN A 44 -5.19 11.69 -9.49
CA GLN A 44 -6.35 11.10 -10.18
C GLN A 44 -7.53 10.81 -9.25
N GLN A 45 -7.34 10.96 -7.94
CA GLN A 45 -8.38 10.68 -6.95
C GLN A 45 -9.56 11.65 -7.08
N SER A 46 -10.78 11.10 -7.04
CA SER A 46 -12.01 11.90 -7.14
C SER A 46 -12.21 12.81 -5.92
N SER A 47 -12.99 13.88 -6.09
CA SER A 47 -13.40 14.77 -5.00
C SER A 47 -14.17 14.02 -3.92
N GLU A 48 -15.02 13.09 -4.32
CA GLU A 48 -15.92 12.32 -3.46
C GLU A 48 -15.10 11.41 -2.56
N ASP A 49 -14.18 10.61 -3.14
CA ASP A 49 -13.25 9.78 -2.39
C ASP A 49 -12.42 10.59 -1.40
N ARG A 50 -11.95 11.76 -1.83
CA ARG A 50 -11.18 12.66 -0.97
C ARG A 50 -12.03 13.19 0.19
N HIS A 51 -13.27 13.55 -0.08
CA HIS A 51 -14.22 14.06 0.90
C HIS A 51 -14.55 13.00 1.96
N GLU A 52 -14.82 11.77 1.51
CA GLU A 52 -15.06 10.59 2.35
C GLU A 52 -13.84 10.15 3.17
N GLY A 53 -12.66 10.68 2.86
CA GLY A 53 -11.44 10.46 3.63
C GLY A 53 -10.55 9.33 3.12
N TRP A 54 -10.83 8.76 1.95
CA TRP A 54 -9.94 7.79 1.31
C TRP A 54 -8.61 8.45 0.94
N ARG A 55 -7.49 7.81 1.27
CA ARG A 55 -6.12 8.23 0.98
C ARG A 55 -5.26 7.01 0.66
N TYR A 56 -4.02 7.26 0.29
CA TYR A 56 -3.05 6.22 -0.03
C TYR A 56 -1.77 6.42 0.79
N PHE A 57 -1.06 5.33 1.07
CA PHE A 57 0.29 5.39 1.61
C PHE A 57 1.15 4.25 1.07
N LEU A 58 2.46 4.38 1.27
CA LEU A 58 3.43 3.37 0.91
C LEU A 58 3.92 2.65 2.16
N GLU A 59 3.98 1.33 2.08
CA GLU A 59 4.64 0.50 3.07
C GLU A 59 5.69 -0.37 2.41
N LYS A 60 6.87 -0.47 3.02
CA LYS A 60 7.89 -1.41 2.56
C LYS A 60 7.42 -2.85 2.82
N THR A 61 7.60 -3.70 1.83
CA THR A 61 7.11 -5.08 1.88
C THR A 61 8.11 -6.05 1.26
N ASP A 62 8.03 -7.32 1.67
CA ASP A 62 8.76 -8.43 1.06
C ASP A 62 7.93 -9.14 -0.04
N LEU A 63 6.70 -8.68 -0.29
CA LEU A 63 5.87 -9.18 -1.38
C LEU A 63 6.49 -8.85 -2.75
N LYS A 64 6.22 -9.72 -3.73
CA LYS A 64 6.76 -9.59 -5.08
C LYS A 64 6.08 -8.44 -5.82
N ALA A 65 6.87 -7.56 -6.45
CA ALA A 65 6.33 -6.52 -7.33
C ALA A 65 5.53 -7.12 -8.49
N GLY A 66 4.40 -6.50 -8.81
CA GLY A 66 3.45 -7.00 -9.82
C GLY A 66 2.57 -8.17 -9.35
N MET A 67 2.62 -8.54 -8.07
CA MET A 67 1.63 -9.46 -7.46
C MET A 67 0.21 -8.88 -7.57
N ASP A 68 -0.77 -9.76 -7.68
CA ASP A 68 -2.18 -9.38 -7.67
C ASP A 68 -2.54 -8.60 -6.38
N PRO A 69 -3.26 -7.47 -6.47
CA PRO A 69 -3.57 -6.66 -5.29
C PRO A 69 -4.48 -7.36 -4.27
N GLN A 70 -5.40 -8.23 -4.70
CA GLN A 70 -6.27 -8.98 -3.78
C GLN A 70 -5.45 -10.03 -3.02
N GLU A 71 -4.63 -10.80 -3.74
CA GLU A 71 -3.69 -11.76 -3.13
C GLU A 71 -2.75 -11.05 -2.15
N ALA A 72 -2.18 -9.91 -2.55
CA ALA A 72 -1.30 -9.11 -1.71
C ALA A 72 -2.01 -8.58 -0.45
N THR A 73 -3.30 -8.24 -0.55
CA THR A 73 -4.12 -7.82 0.59
C THR A 73 -4.30 -8.96 1.60
N SER A 74 -4.66 -10.15 1.12
CA SER A 74 -4.80 -11.34 1.98
C SER A 74 -3.50 -11.71 2.67
N LEU A 75 -2.38 -11.74 1.93
CA LEU A 75 -1.06 -12.06 2.51
C LEU A 75 -0.60 -11.00 3.51
N ARG A 76 -0.85 -9.72 3.24
CA ARG A 76 -0.56 -8.63 4.18
C ARG A 76 -1.32 -8.82 5.48
N GLN A 77 -2.60 -9.18 5.41
CA GLN A 77 -3.43 -9.41 6.59
C GLN A 77 -2.92 -10.60 7.42
N VAL A 78 -2.64 -11.74 6.79
CA VAL A 78 -2.05 -12.91 7.46
C VAL A 78 -0.73 -12.56 8.14
N ASN A 79 0.14 -11.79 7.48
CA ASN A 79 1.41 -11.37 8.05
C ASN A 79 1.23 -10.42 9.25
N LEU A 80 0.18 -9.61 9.27
CA LEU A 80 -0.15 -8.75 10.41
C LEU A 80 -0.62 -9.59 11.59
N GLU A 81 -1.56 -10.50 11.36
CA GLU A 81 -2.09 -11.42 12.39
C GLU A 81 -0.97 -12.28 13.00
N LEU A 82 -0.02 -12.75 12.18
CA LEU A 82 1.16 -13.49 12.67
C LEU A 82 2.06 -12.63 13.57
N ARG A 83 2.28 -11.35 13.21
CA ARG A 83 3.10 -10.45 14.04
C ARG A 83 2.41 -10.11 15.36
N GLU A 84 1.09 -9.89 15.34
CA GLU A 84 0.30 -9.60 16.53
C GLU A 84 0.22 -10.80 17.48
N SER A 85 0.16 -12.03 16.96
CA SER A 85 0.18 -13.25 17.79
C SER A 85 1.53 -13.57 18.42
N GLN A 86 2.62 -12.93 17.96
CA GLN A 86 3.98 -13.11 18.48
C GLN A 86 4.42 -11.99 19.43
N ALA A 87 3.59 -10.97 19.64
CA ALA A 87 3.85 -9.80 20.49
C ALA A 87 3.29 -10.00 21.90
#